data_AF-A0A9W7I491-F1
#
_entry.id   AF-A0A9W7I491-F1
#
_cell.length_a   1.000
_cell.length_b   1.000
_cell.length_c   1.000
_cell.angle_alpha   90.00
_cell.angle_beta   90.00
_cell.angle_gamma   90.00
#
_symmetry.space_group_name_H-M   'P 1'
#
loop_
_entity.id
_entity.type
_entity.pdbx_description
1 polymer ?
#
loop_
_entity_poly.entity_id
_entity_poly.type
_entity_poly.pdbx_seq_one_letter_code
_entity_poly.pdbx_strand_id
1 'polypeptide(L)'
;MAELLAVQEGVDLFLKSEWSSMWRVIVESDCKMVVDWVTQVEDPTTPLSEIVFNLGEKIKDRGMIVRLIPRRCNTLAGGLAKSRIG
;
A
#
# COMPACT_ATOMS: atom_id res chain seq x y z
N MET A 1 -0.41 -1.65 11.38
CA MET A 1 -1.61 -0.86 11.01
C MET A 1 -1.26 0.44 10.31
N ALA A 2 -0.39 1.28 10.88
CA ALA A 2 0.06 2.53 10.23
C ALA A 2 0.62 2.33 8.80
N GLU A 3 1.36 1.26 8.57
CA GLU A 3 1.92 0.93 7.24
C GLU A 3 0.83 0.59 6.21
N LEU A 4 -0.21 -0.15 6.59
CA LEU A 4 -1.32 -0.48 5.69
C LEU A 4 -2.14 0.77 5.34
N LEU A 5 -2.43 1.61 6.33
CA LEU A 5 -3.12 2.89 6.12
C LEU A 5 -2.29 3.85 5.27
N ALA A 6 -0.97 3.86 5.43
CA ALA A 6 -0.07 4.67 4.61
C ALA A 6 -0.11 4.22 3.13
N VAL A 7 -0.18 2.91 2.87
CA VAL A 7 -0.34 2.40 1.50
C VAL A 7 -1.71 2.76 0.94
N GLN A 8 -2.79 2.60 1.72
CA GLN A 8 -4.13 2.98 1.30
C GLN A 8 -4.21 4.47 0.91
N GLU A 9 -3.74 5.36 1.78
CA GLU A 9 -3.72 6.80 1.52
C GLU A 9 -2.84 7.15 0.31
N GLY A 10 -1.67 6.51 0.17
CA GLY A 10 -0.79 6.72 -0.98
C GLY A 10 -1.44 6.32 -2.31
N VAL A 11 -2.14 5.17 -2.32
CA VAL A 11 -2.89 4.70 -3.50
C VAL A 11 -4.08 5.62 -3.79
N ASP A 12 -4.84 6.04 -2.78
CA ASP A 12 -5.96 6.95 -2.98
C ASP A 12 -5.52 8.34 -3.47
N LEU A 13 -4.39 8.85 -2.98
CA LEU A 13 -3.79 10.08 -3.48
C LEU A 13 -3.37 9.95 -4.94
N PHE A 14 -2.74 8.83 -5.30
CA PHE A 14 -2.38 8.55 -6.69
C PHE A 14 -3.62 8.47 -7.60
N LEU A 15 -4.65 7.74 -7.17
CA LEU A 15 -5.91 7.58 -7.93
C LEU A 15 -6.65 8.90 -8.14
N LYS A 16 -6.54 9.85 -7.21
CA LYS A 16 -7.11 11.20 -7.33
C LYS A 16 -6.26 12.13 -8.22
N SER A 17 -5.02 11.75 -8.51
CA SER A 17 -4.12 12.55 -9.34
C SER A 17 -4.25 12.20 -10.83
N GLU A 18 -3.85 13.15 -11.68
CA GLU A 18 -3.75 12.94 -13.14
C GLU A 18 -2.73 11.85 -13.52
N TRP A 19 -1.83 11.48 -12.60
CA TRP A 19 -0.85 10.43 -12.84
C TRP A 19 -1.49 9.04 -12.95
N SER A 20 -2.69 8.85 -12.37
CA SER A 20 -3.43 7.60 -12.45
C SER A 20 -3.86 7.19 -13.86
N SER A 21 -3.99 8.16 -14.77
CA SER A 21 -4.34 7.90 -16.18
C SER A 21 -3.11 7.76 -17.09
N MET A 22 -1.92 8.16 -16.62
CA MET A 22 -0.70 8.24 -17.45
C MET A 22 0.37 7.21 -17.06
N TRP A 23 0.41 6.79 -15.79
CA TRP A 23 1.50 5.98 -15.26
C TRP A 23 0.99 4.78 -14.47
N ARG A 24 1.81 3.72 -14.41
CA ARG A 24 1.61 2.61 -13.47
C ARG A 24 2.40 2.87 -12.20
N VAL A 25 1.81 2.55 -11.06
CA VAL A 25 2.47 2.67 -9.75
C VAL A 25 3.11 1.36 -9.34
N ILE A 26 4.32 1.50 -8.81
CA ILE A 26 5.02 0.45 -8.06
C ILE A 26 4.97 0.88 -6.59
N VAL A 27 4.28 0.11 -5.76
CA VAL A 27 4.24 0.29 -4.31
C VAL A 27 5.34 -0.55 -3.69
N GLU A 28 6.34 0.11 -3.14
CA GLU A 28 7.43 -0.56 -2.43
C GLU A 28 7.20 -0.48 -0.92
N SER A 29 7.10 -1.64 -0.26
CA SER A 29 6.93 -1.72 1.19
C SER A 29 8.01 -2.60 1.79
N ASP A 30 8.52 -2.24 2.95
CA ASP A 30 9.44 -3.06 3.75
C ASP A 30 8.70 -3.95 4.76
N CYS A 31 7.37 -3.92 4.73
CA CYS A 31 6.51 -4.76 5.55
C CYS A 31 6.02 -5.97 4.76
N LYS A 32 6.57 -7.14 5.08
CA LYS A 32 6.16 -8.40 4.46
C LYS A 32 4.67 -8.69 4.63
N MET A 33 4.05 -8.34 5.76
CA MET A 33 2.61 -8.53 5.98
C MET A 33 1.76 -7.73 5.00
N VAL A 34 2.13 -6.47 4.72
CA VAL A 34 1.40 -5.63 3.76
C VAL A 34 1.53 -6.18 2.35
N VAL A 35 2.73 -6.64 1.96
CA VAL A 35 2.95 -7.26 0.66
C VAL A 35 2.15 -8.55 0.53
N ASP A 36 2.22 -9.43 1.54
CA ASP A 36 1.50 -10.71 1.53
C ASP A 36 -0.02 -10.49 1.48
N TRP A 37 -0.58 -9.57 2.27
CA TRP A 37 -2.02 -9.25 2.26
C TRP A 37 -2.52 -8.69 0.93
N VAL A 38 -1.74 -7.84 0.27
CA VAL A 38 -2.15 -7.21 -0.98
C VAL A 38 -1.95 -8.14 -2.18
N THR A 39 -1.02 -9.10 -2.09
CA THR A 39 -0.78 -10.10 -3.14
C THR A 39 -1.64 -11.35 -2.98
N GLN A 40 -1.98 -11.73 -1.75
CA GLN A 40 -2.87 -12.82 -1.40
C GLN A 40 -4.11 -12.24 -0.73
N VAL A 41 -5.11 -11.92 -1.54
CA VAL A 41 -6.43 -11.54 -1.04
C VAL A 41 -7.07 -12.80 -0.45
N GLU A 42 -6.91 -13.01 0.85
CA GLU A 42 -7.66 -14.04 1.60
C GLU A 42 -8.98 -13.47 2.12
N ASP A 43 -9.99 -14.34 2.22
CA ASP A 43 -11.40 -14.03 2.43
C ASP A 43 -11.69 -12.97 3.52
N PRO A 44 -12.68 -12.10 3.30
CA PRO A 44 -12.93 -10.96 4.17
C PRO A 44 -13.65 -11.38 5.46
N THR A 45 -12.94 -11.97 6.43
CA THR A 45 -13.48 -12.33 7.75
C THR A 45 -13.11 -11.34 8.85
N THR A 46 -12.33 -10.30 8.56
CA THR A 46 -11.91 -9.28 9.53
C THR A 46 -12.04 -7.84 8.99
N PRO A 47 -12.25 -6.82 9.82
CA PRO A 47 -12.32 -5.42 9.33
C PRO A 47 -11.00 -4.93 8.68
N LEU A 48 -9.87 -5.55 9.01
CA LEU A 48 -8.60 -5.36 8.28
C LEU A 48 -8.66 -5.90 6.84
N SER A 49 -9.38 -7.01 6.64
CA SER A 49 -9.53 -7.61 5.33
C SER A 49 -10.41 -6.81 4.37
N GLU A 50 -11.36 -5.98 4.82
CA GLU A 50 -12.09 -5.06 3.92
C GLU A 50 -11.16 -4.00 3.31
N ILE A 51 -10.24 -3.45 4.11
CA ILE A 51 -9.25 -2.47 3.62
C ILE A 51 -8.30 -3.14 2.64
N VAL A 52 -7.80 -4.32 2.98
CA VAL A 52 -6.92 -5.12 2.12
C VAL A 52 -7.62 -5.53 0.82
N PHE A 53 -8.88 -5.94 0.89
CA PHE A 53 -9.68 -6.34 -0.26
C PHE A 53 -9.90 -5.17 -1.22
N ASN A 54 -10.36 -4.03 -0.72
CA ASN A 54 -10.54 -2.82 -1.52
C ASN A 54 -9.23 -2.34 -2.16
N LEU A 55 -8.13 -2.44 -1.42
CA LEU A 55 -6.80 -2.09 -1.93
C LEU A 55 -6.33 -3.08 -3.02
N GLY A 56 -6.52 -4.38 -2.80
CA GLY A 56 -6.22 -5.44 -3.75
C GLY A 56 -7.00 -5.29 -5.06
N GLU A 57 -8.29 -4.96 -4.99
CA GLU A 57 -9.11 -4.68 -6.18
C GLU A 57 -8.60 -3.46 -6.94
N LYS A 58 -8.31 -2.34 -6.25
CA LYS A 58 -7.74 -1.13 -6.88
C LYS A 58 -6.41 -1.40 -7.57
N ILE A 59 -5.56 -2.21 -6.95
CA ILE A 59 -4.24 -2.60 -7.48
C ILE A 59 -4.39 -3.48 -8.72
N LYS A 60 -5.34 -4.43 -8.68
CA LYS A 60 -5.63 -5.32 -9.82
C LYS A 60 -6.25 -4.57 -11.00
N ASP A 61 -7.22 -3.70 -10.74
CA ASP A 61 -7.90 -2.88 -11.75
C ASP A 61 -6.93 -1.96 -12.50
N ARG A 62 -5.99 -1.35 -11.76
CA ARG A 62 -5.00 -0.41 -12.30
C ARG A 62 -3.70 -1.07 -12.75
N GLY A 63 -3.53 -2.38 -12.54
CA GLY A 63 -2.28 -3.11 -12.83
C GLY A 63 -1.07 -2.57 -12.06
N MET A 64 -1.27 -2.17 -10.81
CA MET A 64 -0.20 -1.72 -9.93
C MET A 64 0.66 -2.91 -9.47
N ILE A 65 1.94 -2.67 -9.20
CA ILE A 65 2.88 -3.70 -8.74
C ILE A 65 3.24 -3.43 -7.29
N VAL A 66 3.11 -4.44 -6.43
CA VAL A 66 3.56 -4.34 -5.03
C VAL A 66 4.84 -5.14 -4.86
N ARG A 67 5.87 -4.52 -4.29
CA ARG A 67 7.19 -5.15 -4.11
C ARG A 67 7.66 -5.02 -2.67
N LEU A 68 8.17 -6.13 -2.13
CA LEU A 68 8.89 -6.14 -0.87
C LEU A 68 10.31 -5.59 -1.08
N ILE A 69 10.66 -4.54 -0.35
CA ILE A 69 12.01 -3.96 -0.34
C ILE A 69 12.68 -4.11 1.03
N PRO A 70 14.03 -4.18 1.11
CA PRO A 70 14.72 -4.22 2.39
C PRO A 70 14.54 -2.92 3.17
N ARG A 71 14.29 -3.01 4.50
CA ARG A 71 14.07 -1.86 5.42
C ARG A 71 15.10 -0.72 5.30
N ARG A 72 16.33 -1.03 4.88
CA ARG A 72 17.41 -0.04 4.72
C ARG A 72 17.14 0.98 3.61
N CYS A 73 16.22 0.70 2.68
CA CYS A 73 15.87 1.58 1.58
C CYS A 73 14.63 2.45 1.88
N ASN A 74 13.87 2.17 2.94
CA ASN A 74 12.64 2.87 3.29
C ASN A 74 12.78 3.80 4.52
N THR A 75 13.99 4.33 4.74
CA THR A 75 14.32 5.14 5.93
C THR A 75 13.54 6.46 5.97
N LEU A 76 13.24 7.06 4.81
CA LEU A 76 12.44 8.30 4.71
C LEU A 76 10.96 8.06 5.07
N ALA A 77 10.31 7.03 4.51
CA ALA A 77 8.91 6.77 4.85
C ALA A 77 8.75 6.31 6.31
N GLY A 78 9.69 5.49 6.81
CA GLY A 78 9.73 5.11 8.23
C GLY A 78 9.95 6.31 9.16
N GLY A 79 10.77 7.29 8.74
CA GLY A 79 10.96 8.55 9.45
C GLY A 79 9.68 9.41 9.49
N LEU A 80 9.01 9.54 8.34
CA LEU A 80 7.75 10.30 8.23
C LEU A 80 6.61 9.66 9.04
N ALA A 81 6.51 8.33 9.04
CA ALA A 81 5.52 7.62 9.84
C ALA A 81 5.73 7.84 11.35
N LYS A 82 6.98 7.88 11.82
CA LYS A 82 7.31 8.18 13.21
C LYS A 82 7.07 9.65 13.58
N SER A 83 7.35 10.57 12.66
CA SER A 83 7.16 12.00 12.90
C SER A 83 5.69 12.41 13.07
N ARG A 84 4.74 11.61 12.57
CA ARG A 84 3.30 11.90 12.67
C ARG A 84 2.66 11.38 13.97
N ILE A 85 3.44 10.71 14.83
CA ILE A 85 3.03 10.21 16.15
C ILE A 85 3.48 11.20 17.26
N GLY A 86 4.21 12.26 16.92
CA GLY A 86 4.60 13.35 17.82
C GLY A 86 3.55 14.44 17.93
#